data_AF-A0A8K1DUI7-F1
#
_entry.id   AF-A0A8K1DUI7-F1
#
_cell.length_a   1.000
_cell.length_b   1.000
_cell.length_c   1.000
_cell.angle_alpha   90.00
_cell.angle_beta   90.00
_cell.angle_gamma   90.00
#
_symmetry.space_group_name_H-M   'P 1'
#
loop_
_entity.id
_entity.type
_entity.pdbx_description
1 polymer ?
#
loop_
_entity_poly.entity_id
_entity_poly.type
_entity_poly.pdbx_seq_one_letter_code
_entity_poly.pdbx_strand_id
1 'polypeptide(L)'
;MSLYGVIMKFDPLWSWVYGFIFMFTIGGLTGLVLSNASLDINLHDTYYVVGHFHYVLSMGAVFGIFTGFFLYYSNFVSLYLSKILVQSFFLTFFIGVNFTFMPKHFA
;
A
#
# COMPACT_ATOMS: atom_id res chain seq x y z
N MET A 1 15.21 -3.47 -8.90
CA MET A 1 16.69 -3.61 -9.01
C MET A 1 17.40 -3.31 -7.70
N SER A 2 17.08 -2.21 -7.00
CA SER A 2 17.78 -1.79 -5.77
C SER A 2 17.71 -2.76 -4.58
N LEU A 3 16.60 -3.49 -4.43
CA LEU A 3 16.42 -4.47 -3.34
C LEU A 3 17.04 -5.85 -3.65
N TYR A 4 17.51 -6.08 -4.89
CA TYR A 4 18.02 -7.38 -5.29
C TYR A 4 19.40 -7.63 -4.70
N GLY A 5 19.59 -8.77 -4.04
CA GLY A 5 20.88 -9.16 -3.43
C GLY A 5 21.20 -8.48 -2.09
N VAL A 6 20.28 -7.70 -1.53
CA VAL A 6 20.46 -7.05 -0.22
C VAL A 6 20.19 -8.03 0.91
N ILE A 7 21.14 -8.16 1.84
CA ILE A 7 20.95 -8.91 3.08
C ILE A 7 20.13 -8.05 4.05
N MET A 8 18.84 -8.35 4.18
CA MET A 8 17.94 -7.61 5.05
C MET A 8 17.94 -8.18 6.46
N LYS A 9 18.20 -7.31 7.43
CA LYS A 9 17.94 -7.62 8.85
C LYS A 9 16.45 -7.45 9.12
N PHE A 10 15.92 -8.26 10.03
CA PHE A 10 14.50 -8.16 10.41
C PHE A 10 14.20 -6.79 11.03
N ASP A 11 13.46 -5.97 10.29
CA ASP A 11 13.01 -4.65 10.67
C ASP A 11 11.58 -4.42 10.16
N PRO A 12 10.64 -3.96 11.01
CA PRO A 12 9.26 -3.70 10.59
C PRO A 12 9.13 -2.74 9.40
N LEU A 13 10.10 -1.83 9.20
CA LEU A 13 10.12 -0.92 8.05
C LEU A 13 10.13 -1.67 6.71
N TRP A 14 10.78 -2.84 6.64
CA TRP A 14 10.78 -3.64 5.40
C TRP A 14 9.38 -4.15 5.06
N SER A 15 8.56 -4.49 6.05
CA SER A 15 7.16 -4.90 5.83
C SER A 15 6.36 -3.81 5.12
N TRP A 16 6.55 -2.54 5.50
CA TRP A 16 5.92 -1.39 4.87
C TRP A 16 6.35 -1.21 3.41
N VAL A 17 7.65 -1.32 3.13
CA VAL A 17 8.18 -1.21 1.75
C VAL A 17 7.62 -2.32 0.86
N TYR A 18 7.59 -3.56 1.35
CA TYR A 18 7.02 -4.67 0.59
C TYR A 18 5.52 -4.53 0.38
N GLY A 19 4.78 -4.12 1.42
CA GLY A 19 3.35 -3.86 1.32
C GLY A 19 3.04 -2.77 0.28
N PHE A 20 3.83 -1.68 0.26
CA PHE A 20 3.72 -0.63 -0.75
C PHE A 20 3.92 -1.19 -2.17
N ILE A 21 5.01 -1.91 -2.42
CA ILE A 21 5.29 -2.47 -3.76
C ILE A 21 4.16 -3.41 -4.19
N PHE A 22 3.67 -4.26 -3.29
CA PHE A 22 2.61 -5.21 -3.60
C PHE A 22 1.28 -4.51 -3.92
N MET A 23 0.83 -3.60 -3.06
CA MET A 23 -0.48 -2.96 -3.24
C MET A 23 -0.47 -1.98 -4.41
N PHE A 24 0.62 -1.23 -4.58
CA PHE A 24 0.77 -0.31 -5.71
C PHE A 24 0.83 -1.04 -7.05
N THR A 25 1.44 -2.23 -7.12
CA THR A 25 1.43 -3.02 -8.36
C THR A 25 0.03 -3.55 -8.68
N ILE A 26 -0.73 -4.06 -7.70
CA ILE A 26 -2.12 -4.48 -7.91
C ILE A 26 -3.00 -3.28 -8.36
N GLY A 27 -2.87 -2.14 -7.70
CA GLY A 27 -3.52 -0.90 -8.12
C GLY A 27 -3.13 -0.48 -9.54
N GLY A 28 -1.85 -0.56 -9.88
CA GLY A 28 -1.35 -0.28 -11.22
C GLY A 28 -1.94 -1.21 -12.28
N LEU A 29 -2.05 -2.51 -11.99
CA LEU A 29 -2.64 -3.50 -12.90
C LEU A 29 -4.12 -3.22 -13.18
N THR A 30 -4.91 -2.85 -12.17
CA THR A 30 -6.31 -2.46 -12.37
C THR A 30 -6.43 -1.14 -13.16
N GLY A 31 -5.45 -0.25 -13.05
CA GLY A 31 -5.35 0.97 -13.86
C GLY A 31 -5.07 0.71 -15.33
N LEU A 32 -4.26 -0.31 -15.64
CA LEU A 32 -4.06 -0.75 -17.03
C LEU A 32 -5.37 -1.23 -17.66
N VAL A 33 -6.24 -1.90 -16.89
CA VAL A 33 -7.58 -2.30 -17.36
C VAL A 33 -8.43 -1.07 -17.67
N LEU A 34 -8.45 -0.08 -16.78
CA LEU A 34 -9.21 1.17 -16.97
C LEU A 34 -8.63 2.08 -18.07
N SER A 35 -7.35 1.93 -18.42
CA SER A 35 -6.76 2.66 -19.53
C SER A 35 -7.31 2.24 -20.90
N ASN A 36 -8.03 1.11 -20.98
CA ASN A 36 -8.67 0.65 -22.20
C ASN A 36 -10.07 1.27 -22.35
N ALA A 37 -10.21 2.18 -23.31
CA ALA A 37 -11.47 2.90 -23.57
C ALA A 37 -12.67 1.96 -23.81
N SER A 38 -12.47 0.79 -24.42
CA SER A 38 -13.56 -0.17 -24.66
C SER A 38 -14.06 -0.82 -23.36
N LEU A 39 -13.17 -1.05 -22.40
CA LEU A 39 -13.51 -1.61 -21.09
C LEU A 39 -14.06 -0.54 -20.14
N ASP A 40 -13.53 0.68 -20.23
CA ASP A 40 -13.95 1.81 -19.40
C ASP A 40 -15.44 2.13 -19.59
N ILE A 41 -16.01 1.94 -20.80
CA ILE A 41 -17.46 2.12 -21.02
C ILE A 41 -18.33 1.32 -20.00
N ASN A 42 -17.89 0.12 -19.62
CA ASN A 42 -18.62 -0.74 -18.70
C ASN A 42 -18.21 -0.55 -17.23
N LEU A 43 -17.00 -0.02 -17.00
CA LEU A 43 -16.42 0.10 -15.66
C LEU A 43 -16.49 1.54 -15.12
N HIS A 44 -16.75 2.52 -15.98
CA HIS A 44 -16.89 3.92 -15.60
C HIS A 44 -18.01 4.10 -14.57
N ASP A 45 -17.76 4.95 -13.58
CA ASP A 45 -18.65 5.20 -12.43
C ASP A 45 -19.06 3.94 -11.62
N THR A 46 -18.36 2.82 -11.78
CA THR A 46 -18.56 1.62 -10.95
C THR A 46 -17.59 1.59 -9.76
N TYR A 47 -17.86 0.68 -8.81
CA TYR A 47 -16.96 0.44 -7.70
C TYR A 47 -15.57 -0.06 -8.12
N TYR A 48 -15.42 -0.56 -9.35
CA TYR A 48 -14.12 -0.94 -9.91
C TYR A 48 -13.16 0.27 -9.98
N VAL A 49 -13.64 1.43 -10.45
CA VAL A 49 -12.85 2.67 -10.52
C VAL A 49 -12.49 3.16 -9.11
N VAL A 50 -13.46 3.10 -8.19
CA VAL A 50 -13.21 3.45 -6.78
C VAL A 50 -12.16 2.53 -6.16
N GLY A 51 -12.23 1.22 -6.41
CA GLY A 51 -11.26 0.23 -5.97
C GLY A 51 -9.86 0.55 -6.48
N HIS A 52 -9.72 0.74 -7.80
CA HIS A 52 -8.47 1.13 -8.45
C HIS A 52 -7.83 2.36 -7.80
N PHE A 53 -8.57 3.47 -7.72
CA PHE A 53 -8.03 4.72 -7.17
C PHE A 53 -7.59 4.58 -5.72
N HIS A 54 -8.31 3.83 -4.89
CA HIS A 54 -7.89 3.63 -3.50
C HIS A 54 -6.63 2.75 -3.42
N TYR A 55 -6.49 1.73 -4.26
CA TYR A 55 -5.26 0.93 -4.31
C TYR A 55 -4.03 1.70 -4.83
N VAL A 56 -4.20 2.78 -5.59
CA VAL A 56 -3.05 3.59 -6.05
C VAL A 56 -2.81 4.78 -5.13
N LEU A 57 -3.85 5.52 -4.76
CA LEU A 57 -3.74 6.77 -4.02
C LEU A 57 -3.62 6.54 -2.51
N SER A 58 -4.44 5.68 -1.92
CA SER A 58 -4.34 5.38 -0.49
C SER A 58 -3.08 4.57 -0.19
N MET A 59 -2.81 3.55 -0.99
CA MET A 59 -1.66 2.65 -0.78
C MET A 59 -0.34 3.20 -1.32
N GLY A 60 -0.37 4.21 -2.20
CA GLY A 60 0.81 4.95 -2.59
C GLY A 60 1.21 6.00 -1.55
N ALA A 61 0.32 6.97 -1.32
CA ALA A 61 0.63 8.12 -0.49
C ALA A 61 0.67 7.78 1.01
N VAL A 62 -0.32 7.03 1.52
CA VAL A 62 -0.44 6.79 2.97
C VAL A 62 0.64 5.84 3.47
N PHE A 63 1.00 4.80 2.72
CA PHE A 63 2.15 3.95 3.05
C PHE A 63 3.46 4.76 3.04
N GLY A 64 3.65 5.65 2.07
CA GLY A 64 4.81 6.54 2.03
C GLY A 64 4.89 7.45 3.26
N ILE A 65 3.77 8.04 3.66
CA ILE A 65 3.67 8.88 4.87
C ILE A 65 4.01 8.08 6.13
N PHE A 66 3.43 6.90 6.33
CA PHE A 66 3.72 6.09 7.52
C PHE A 66 5.14 5.53 7.53
N THR A 67 5.67 5.11 6.38
CA THR A 67 7.07 4.68 6.27
C THR A 67 8.01 5.83 6.63
N GLY A 68 7.77 7.03 6.09
CA GLY A 68 8.52 8.23 6.45
C GLY A 68 8.39 8.58 7.93
N PHE A 69 7.19 8.52 8.48
CA PHE A 69 6.96 8.74 9.90
C PHE A 69 7.77 7.75 10.75
N PHE A 70 7.70 6.45 10.51
CA PHE A 70 8.45 5.46 11.29
C PHE A 70 9.96 5.56 11.13
N LEU A 71 10.44 5.94 9.93
CA LEU A 71 11.86 6.12 9.67
C LEU A 71 12.42 7.35 10.41
N TYR A 72 11.68 8.46 10.43
CA TYR A 72 12.14 9.72 10.99
C TYR A 72 11.65 9.98 12.43
N TYR A 73 10.80 9.13 12.99
CA TYR A 73 10.22 9.30 14.33
C TYR A 73 11.28 9.51 15.40
N SER A 74 12.32 8.66 15.41
CA SER A 74 13.42 8.77 16.38
C SER A 74 14.19 10.08 16.27
N ASN A 75 14.25 10.68 15.08
CA ASN A 75 15.00 11.90 14.85
C ASN A 75 14.24 13.14 15.35
N PHE A 76 12.91 13.12 15.30
CA PHE A 76 12.09 14.24 15.77
C PHE A 76 11.78 14.17 17.26
N VAL A 77 11.49 12.97 17.78
CA VAL A 77 11.01 12.78 19.17
C VAL A 77 12.13 12.30 20.10
N SER A 78 13.27 11.88 19.57
CA SER A 78 14.38 11.28 20.33
C SER A 78 13.98 10.01 21.13
N LEU A 79 12.89 9.35 20.71
CA LEU A 79 12.39 8.11 21.29
C LEU A 79 12.31 7.01 20.22
N TYR A 80 12.53 5.76 20.63
CA TYR A 80 12.41 4.60 19.74
C TYR A 80 11.02 3.96 19.85
N LEU A 81 10.37 3.76 18.71
CA LEU A 81 9.13 2.99 18.62
C LEU A 81 9.42 1.49 18.81
N SER A 82 8.53 0.80 19.51
CA SER A 82 8.65 -0.65 19.66
C SER A 82 8.41 -1.35 18.32
N LYS A 83 9.31 -2.27 17.95
CA LYS A 83 9.21 -3.01 16.69
C LYS A 83 7.91 -3.80 16.57
N ILE A 84 7.43 -4.34 17.69
CA ILE A 84 6.18 -5.10 17.77
C ILE A 84 5.00 -4.20 17.41
N LEU A 85 4.94 -2.98 17.94
CA LEU A 85 3.83 -2.06 17.68
C LEU A 85 3.80 -1.61 16.21
N VAL A 86 4.96 -1.32 15.62
CA VAL A 86 5.06 -0.96 14.19
C VAL A 86 4.62 -2.13 13.31
N GLN A 87 5.02 -3.36 13.66
CA GLN A 87 4.65 -4.55 12.91
C GLN A 87 3.15 -4.88 13.07
N SER A 88 2.57 -4.75 14.25
CA SER A 88 1.13 -4.97 14.46
C SER A 88 0.29 -3.91 13.76
N PHE A 89 0.76 -2.66 13.77
CA PHE A 89 0.09 -1.57 13.04
C PHE A 89 0.13 -1.81 11.54
N PHE A 90 1.27 -2.25 10.99
CA PHE A 90 1.36 -2.69 9.60
C PHE A 90 0.32 -3.79 9.29
N LEU A 91 0.27 -4.85 10.10
CA LEU A 91 -0.56 -6.01 9.80
C LEU A 91 -2.05 -5.66 9.82
N THR A 92 -2.50 -4.92 10.84
CA THR A 92 -3.88 -4.46 10.96
C THR A 92 -4.27 -3.52 9.83
N PHE A 93 -3.40 -2.56 9.48
CA PHE A 93 -3.64 -1.64 8.38
C PHE A 93 -3.68 -2.35 7.03
N PHE A 94 -2.70 -3.19 6.74
CA PHE A 94 -2.59 -3.94 5.49
C PHE A 94 -3.82 -4.83 5.27
N ILE A 95 -4.22 -5.59 6.29
CA ILE A 95 -5.39 -6.46 6.23
C ILE A 95 -6.68 -5.62 6.08
N GLY A 96 -6.84 -4.56 6.88
CA GLY A 96 -8.05 -3.73 6.86
C GLY A 96 -8.29 -3.06 5.50
N VAL A 97 -7.24 -2.52 4.88
CA VAL A 97 -7.37 -1.88 3.55
C VAL A 97 -7.71 -2.92 2.48
N ASN A 98 -7.08 -4.10 2.49
CA ASN A 98 -7.43 -5.18 1.56
C ASN A 98 -8.90 -5.60 1.72
N PHE A 99 -9.37 -5.86 2.95
CA PHE A 99 -10.77 -6.22 3.18
C PHE A 99 -11.76 -5.12 2.79
N THR A 100 -11.36 -3.85 2.85
CA THR A 100 -12.26 -2.73 2.52
C THR A 100 -12.36 -2.49 1.01
N PHE A 101 -11.26 -2.59 0.28
CA PHE A 101 -11.22 -2.19 -1.14
C PHE A 101 -11.14 -3.36 -2.11
N MET A 102 -10.65 -4.54 -1.71
CA MET A 102 -10.65 -5.71 -2.60
C MET A 102 -12.07 -6.09 -3.05
N PRO A 103 -13.09 -6.17 -2.16
CA PRO A 103 -14.44 -6.57 -2.56
C PRO A 103 -15.09 -5.62 -3.58
N LYS A 104 -14.68 -4.34 -3.59
CA LYS A 104 -15.21 -3.33 -4.52
C LYS A 104 -14.93 -3.64 -5.99
N HIS A 105 -13.93 -4.45 -6.30
CA HIS A 105 -13.64 -4.86 -7.68
C HIS A 105 -14.63 -5.91 -8.20
N PHE A 106 -15.37 -6.56 -7.30
CA PHE A 106 -16.32 -7.63 -7.62
C PHE A 106 -17.78 -7.23 -7.40
N ALA A 107 -18.01 -6.02 -6.88
CA ALA A 107 -19.32 -5.44 -6.59
C ALA A 107 -19.77 -4.58 -7.76
#